data_AF-A0A2N7VI72-F1
#
_entry.id   AF-A0A2N7VI72-F1
#
_cell.length_a   1.000
_cell.length_b   1.000
_cell.length_c   1.000
_cell.angle_alpha   90.00
_cell.angle_beta   90.00
_cell.angle_gamma   90.00
#
_symmetry.space_group_name_H-M   'P 1'
#
loop_
_entity.id
_entity.type
_entity.pdbx_description
1 polymer ?
#
loop_
_entity_poly.entity_id
_entity_poly.type
_entity_poly.pdbx_seq_one_letter_code
_entity_poly.pdbx_strand_id
1 'polypeptide(L)'
;MKRFKLIPVGAALALFLAASASAYAVTISPAGPISLTGSTTLTKGIVSVSCKANMVGSVSSTGAISITSASFSGASLCTGITATKLPWTGDVLSTTSLSLSGVAVNTLLGACGPSTIAASIAENTTLKETTIGLTNQALSGGCTVSGTLTTTPYLTIH
;
A
#
# COMPACT_ATOMS: atom_id res chain seq x y z
N MET A 1 -66.92 22.76 -0.47
CA MET A 1 -65.71 23.51 -0.09
C MET A 1 -64.52 22.96 -0.88
N LYS A 2 -63.78 23.86 -1.54
CA LYS A 2 -62.44 23.79 -2.17
C LYS A 2 -61.91 22.48 -2.77
N ARG A 3 -61.82 22.50 -4.12
CA ARG A 3 -60.86 21.73 -4.91
C ARG A 3 -59.48 22.40 -4.84
N PHE A 4 -58.42 21.61 -4.64
CA PHE A 4 -57.04 22.00 -4.94
C PHE A 4 -56.35 20.86 -5.69
N LYS A 5 -55.95 21.15 -6.93
CA LYS A 5 -54.97 20.42 -7.76
C LYS A 5 -53.57 20.70 -7.19
N LEU A 6 -52.65 19.72 -7.17
CA LEU A 6 -51.20 19.91 -7.38
C LEU A 6 -50.48 18.54 -7.41
N ILE A 7 -50.16 17.98 -8.59
CA ILE A 7 -48.88 17.96 -9.35
C ILE A 7 -47.96 16.76 -8.99
N PRO A 8 -47.52 15.95 -9.99
CA PRO A 8 -46.53 14.88 -9.84
C PRO A 8 -45.10 15.44 -9.90
N VAL A 9 -44.18 14.91 -9.10
CA VAL A 9 -42.73 15.16 -9.26
C VAL A 9 -42.01 13.85 -8.98
N GLY A 10 -41.33 13.34 -10.01
CA GLY A 10 -40.50 12.16 -9.93
C GLY A 10 -39.24 12.39 -9.11
N ALA A 11 -38.76 11.31 -8.50
CA ALA A 11 -37.38 11.17 -8.08
C ALA A 11 -36.93 9.76 -8.47
N ALA A 12 -36.46 9.64 -9.71
CA ALA A 12 -35.59 8.54 -10.10
C ALA A 12 -34.24 8.79 -9.41
N LEU A 13 -33.98 8.11 -8.29
CA LEU A 13 -32.67 8.13 -7.66
C LEU A 13 -31.94 6.82 -7.97
N ALA A 14 -31.37 6.81 -9.17
CA ALA A 14 -30.00 6.37 -9.46
C ALA A 14 -29.39 5.32 -8.51
N LEU A 15 -29.54 4.04 -8.88
CA LEU A 15 -28.63 2.96 -8.51
C LEU A 15 -27.25 3.23 -9.15
N PHE A 16 -26.38 3.97 -8.46
CA PHE A 16 -24.97 4.07 -8.83
C PHE A 16 -24.07 3.96 -7.60
N LEU A 17 -23.83 2.73 -7.18
CA LEU A 17 -22.51 2.34 -6.67
C LEU A 17 -21.97 1.24 -7.57
N ALA A 18 -21.59 1.65 -8.78
CA ALA A 18 -20.53 0.95 -9.51
C ALA A 18 -19.24 1.19 -8.73
N ALA A 19 -19.06 0.48 -7.61
CA ALA A 19 -17.73 0.21 -7.12
C ALA A 19 -17.11 -0.73 -8.17
N SER A 20 -16.37 -0.13 -9.10
CA SER A 20 -15.47 -0.83 -10.00
C SER A 20 -14.41 -1.53 -9.16
N ALA A 21 -14.77 -2.67 -8.56
CA ALA A 21 -13.81 -3.68 -8.17
C ALA A 21 -13.18 -4.13 -9.49
N SER A 22 -11.95 -3.70 -9.73
CA SER A 22 -11.12 -4.28 -10.77
C SER A 22 -11.05 -5.78 -10.50
N ALA A 23 -11.85 -6.55 -11.24
CA ALA A 23 -11.92 -8.00 -11.17
C ALA A 23 -10.68 -8.60 -11.83
N TYR A 24 -9.53 -8.40 -11.20
CA TYR A 24 -8.49 -9.41 -11.24
C TYR A 24 -8.78 -10.31 -10.05
N ALA A 25 -9.24 -11.53 -10.30
CA ALA A 25 -9.53 -12.49 -9.25
C ALA A 25 -8.21 -13.06 -8.72
N VAL A 26 -7.38 -12.20 -8.14
CA VAL A 26 -6.21 -12.62 -7.38
C VAL A 26 -6.70 -13.06 -6.01
N THR A 27 -6.37 -14.28 -5.63
CA THR A 27 -6.70 -14.82 -4.33
C THR A 27 -5.46 -14.95 -3.48
N ILE A 28 -5.54 -14.46 -2.24
CA ILE A 28 -4.40 -14.45 -1.30
C ILE A 28 -4.73 -15.33 -0.10
N SER A 29 -3.78 -16.19 0.26
CA SER A 29 -3.89 -17.06 1.42
C SER A 29 -2.57 -17.09 2.21
N PRO A 30 -2.59 -16.94 3.54
CA PRO A 30 -3.74 -16.59 4.37
C PRO A 30 -4.09 -15.11 4.26
N ALA A 31 -5.39 -14.80 4.28
CA ALA A 31 -5.87 -13.44 4.52
C ALA A 31 -5.80 -13.11 6.02
N GLY A 32 -5.55 -11.84 6.34
CA GLY A 32 -5.49 -11.35 7.72
C GLY A 32 -4.27 -10.46 7.99
N PRO A 33 -3.81 -10.40 9.25
CA PRO A 33 -2.70 -9.54 9.64
C PRO A 33 -1.39 -10.02 9.02
N ILE A 34 -0.61 -9.07 8.51
CA ILE A 34 0.70 -9.29 7.91
C ILE A 34 1.71 -8.32 8.49
N SER A 35 2.96 -8.78 8.60
CA SER A 35 4.12 -7.93 8.82
C SER A 35 5.03 -8.01 7.60
N LEU A 36 5.57 -6.88 7.17
CA LEU A 36 6.56 -6.79 6.11
C LEU A 36 7.85 -6.27 6.73
N THR A 37 8.91 -7.08 6.71
CA THR A 37 10.21 -6.69 7.26
C THR A 37 11.29 -6.87 6.22
N GLY A 38 12.16 -5.87 6.09
CA GLY A 38 13.31 -6.01 5.20
C GLY A 38 14.13 -4.73 5.07
N SER A 39 15.08 -4.75 4.15
CA SER A 39 15.98 -3.62 3.91
C SER A 39 15.42 -2.72 2.82
N THR A 40 15.31 -1.43 3.13
CA THR A 40 14.83 -0.38 2.24
C THR A 40 15.83 0.76 2.19
N THR A 41 16.15 1.23 0.99
CA THR A 41 16.96 2.41 0.74
C THR A 41 16.05 3.57 0.36
N LEU A 42 16.14 4.64 1.14
CA LEU A 42 15.50 5.91 0.82
C LEU A 42 16.58 6.87 0.29
N THR A 43 16.36 7.41 -0.89
CA THR A 43 17.24 8.41 -1.52
C THR A 43 16.49 9.72 -1.61
N LYS A 44 17.11 10.83 -1.20
CA LYS A 44 16.59 12.18 -1.39
C LYS A 44 17.72 13.06 -1.94
N GLY A 45 17.57 13.50 -3.18
CA GLY A 45 18.66 14.17 -3.90
C GLY A 45 19.90 13.27 -3.98
N ILE A 46 21.02 13.71 -3.42
CA ILE A 46 22.29 12.96 -3.40
C ILE A 46 22.47 12.06 -2.16
N VAL A 47 21.61 12.20 -1.15
CA VAL A 47 21.73 11.45 0.10
C VAL A 47 20.91 10.17 0.00
N SER A 48 21.57 9.02 0.19
CA SER A 48 20.90 7.72 0.27
C SER A 48 21.13 7.09 1.63
N VAL A 49 20.07 6.59 2.24
CA VAL A 49 20.10 5.92 3.54
C VAL A 49 19.44 4.56 3.44
N SER A 50 20.16 3.52 3.86
CA SER A 50 19.64 2.16 3.96
C SER A 50 19.14 1.90 5.37
N CYS A 51 17.86 1.56 5.48
CA CYS A 51 17.14 1.32 6.72
C CYS A 51 16.45 -0.04 6.69
N LYS A 52 16.33 -0.67 7.86
CA LYS A 52 15.44 -1.81 8.05
C LYS A 52 14.03 -1.28 8.28
N ALA A 53 13.14 -1.53 7.33
CA ALA A 53 11.73 -1.25 7.46
C ALA A 53 11.02 -2.43 8.14
N ASN A 54 10.11 -2.12 9.05
CA ASN A 54 9.13 -3.04 9.61
C ASN A 54 7.76 -2.39 9.52
N MET A 55 6.89 -2.99 8.73
CA MET A 55 5.54 -2.52 8.44
C MET A 55 4.56 -3.55 8.96
N VAL A 56 3.46 -3.10 9.54
CA VAL A 56 2.37 -3.97 10.00
C VAL A 56 1.10 -3.51 9.34
N GLY A 57 0.33 -4.48 8.86
CA GLY A 57 -0.90 -4.24 8.15
C GLY A 57 -1.76 -5.50 8.08
N SER A 58 -2.65 -5.50 7.11
CA SER A 58 -3.50 -6.64 6.78
C SER A 58 -3.68 -6.76 5.28
N VAL A 59 -3.86 -7.98 4.80
CA VAL A 59 -4.23 -8.29 3.43
C VAL A 59 -5.54 -9.07 3.42
N SER A 60 -6.45 -8.70 2.53
CA SER A 60 -7.70 -9.44 2.31
C SER A 60 -7.48 -10.61 1.35
N SER A 61 -8.42 -11.55 1.35
CA SER A 61 -8.39 -12.69 0.43
C SER A 61 -8.52 -12.29 -1.04
N THR A 62 -8.96 -11.06 -1.32
CA THR A 62 -9.15 -10.50 -2.66
C THR A 62 -8.04 -9.54 -3.07
N GLY A 63 -6.93 -9.47 -2.33
CA GLY A 63 -5.78 -8.66 -2.72
C GLY A 63 -5.72 -7.24 -2.15
N ALA A 64 -6.76 -6.75 -1.47
CA ALA A 64 -6.71 -5.43 -0.84
C ALA A 64 -5.75 -5.43 0.36
N ILE A 65 -4.85 -4.45 0.41
CA ILE A 65 -3.79 -4.27 1.41
C ILE A 65 -4.07 -3.00 2.21
N SER A 66 -3.85 -3.06 3.53
CA SER A 66 -3.85 -1.89 4.40
C SER A 66 -2.68 -1.95 5.36
N ILE A 67 -1.76 -0.99 5.26
CA ILE A 67 -0.62 -0.83 6.16
C ILE A 67 -0.97 0.20 7.21
N THR A 68 -1.13 -0.24 8.46
CA THR A 68 -1.55 0.61 9.58
C THR A 68 -0.37 1.20 10.34
N SER A 69 0.81 0.59 10.23
CA SER A 69 2.04 1.12 10.81
C SER A 69 3.26 0.79 9.96
N ALA A 70 4.23 1.70 9.96
CA ALA A 70 5.53 1.49 9.35
C ALA A 70 6.59 2.18 10.20
N SER A 71 7.67 1.45 10.47
CA SER A 71 8.78 1.88 11.30
C SER A 71 10.09 1.59 10.59
N PHE A 72 11.06 2.48 10.78
CA PHE A 72 12.37 2.40 10.13
C PHE A 72 13.45 2.43 11.19
N SER A 73 14.38 1.47 11.13
CA SER A 73 15.46 1.30 12.09
C SER A 73 16.77 0.97 11.39
N GLY A 74 17.89 0.98 12.10
CA GLY A 74 19.21 0.71 11.52
C GLY A 74 20.16 1.88 11.74
N ALA A 75 20.67 2.46 10.66
CA ALA A 75 21.59 3.59 10.72
C ALA A 75 21.00 4.78 11.51
N SER A 76 21.86 5.66 12.04
CA SER A 76 21.43 6.82 12.83
C SER A 76 20.38 7.67 12.13
N LEU A 77 20.51 7.88 10.82
CA LEU A 77 19.56 8.63 9.99
C LEU A 77 18.18 7.96 9.85
N CYS A 78 18.08 6.64 10.04
CA CYS A 78 16.81 5.90 9.94
C CYS A 78 15.85 6.24 11.08
N THR A 79 16.39 6.59 12.26
CA THR A 79 15.57 6.98 13.42
C THR A 79 14.81 8.29 13.20
N GLY A 80 15.30 9.14 12.29
CA GLY A 80 14.63 10.36 11.87
C GLY A 80 13.58 10.16 10.76
N ILE A 81 13.37 8.92 10.30
CA ILE A 81 12.36 8.60 9.29
C ILE A 81 11.10 8.10 9.98
N THR A 82 9.99 8.78 9.75
CA THR A 82 8.69 8.46 10.35
C THR A 82 7.64 8.29 9.27
N ALA A 83 6.84 7.23 9.37
CA ALA A 83 5.70 7.04 8.48
C ALA A 83 4.59 8.05 8.83
N THR A 84 3.97 8.62 7.81
CA THR A 84 2.88 9.59 7.94
C THR A 84 1.72 9.22 7.00
N LYS A 85 0.54 9.83 7.19
CA LYS A 85 -0.64 9.57 6.36
C LYS A 85 -1.07 8.09 6.31
N LEU A 86 -0.85 7.37 7.41
CA LEU A 86 -1.36 6.01 7.60
C LEU A 86 -2.89 6.03 7.81
N PRO A 87 -3.62 4.96 7.43
CA PRO A 87 -3.10 3.75 6.79
C PRO A 87 -2.81 3.95 5.29
N TRP A 88 -1.76 3.30 4.79
CA TRP A 88 -1.50 3.22 3.34
C TRP A 88 -2.28 2.06 2.77
N THR A 89 -3.02 2.28 1.69
CA THR A 89 -3.93 1.30 1.10
C THR A 89 -3.46 0.91 -0.28
N GLY A 90 -3.62 -0.35 -0.65
CA GLY A 90 -3.16 -0.85 -1.93
C GLY A 90 -3.92 -2.07 -2.36
N ASP A 91 -3.58 -2.56 -3.54
CA ASP A 91 -4.19 -3.74 -4.13
C ASP A 91 -3.13 -4.57 -4.84
N VAL A 92 -3.21 -5.89 -4.67
CA VAL A 92 -2.47 -6.85 -5.48
C VAL A 92 -3.11 -6.90 -6.86
N LEU A 93 -2.34 -6.49 -7.87
CA LEU A 93 -2.80 -6.36 -9.25
C LEU A 93 -2.66 -7.67 -10.01
N SER A 94 -1.64 -8.46 -9.68
CA SER A 94 -1.38 -9.79 -10.25
C SER A 94 -0.58 -10.65 -9.27
N THR A 95 -0.36 -11.92 -9.61
CA THR A 95 0.50 -12.84 -8.84
C THR A 95 1.92 -12.32 -8.59
N THR A 96 2.40 -11.36 -9.39
CA THR A 96 3.75 -10.82 -9.32
C THR A 96 3.80 -9.31 -9.11
N SER A 97 2.66 -8.63 -8.91
CA SER A 97 2.65 -7.18 -8.78
C SER A 97 1.55 -6.67 -7.86
N LEU A 98 1.87 -5.59 -7.14
CA LEU A 98 0.93 -4.84 -6.32
C LEU A 98 1.16 -3.34 -6.46
N SER A 99 0.15 -2.57 -6.08
CA SER A 99 0.26 -1.12 -5.92
C SER A 99 -0.06 -0.75 -4.48
N LEU A 100 0.65 0.26 -3.96
CA LEU A 100 0.39 0.82 -2.64
C LEU A 100 0.26 2.34 -2.78
N SER A 101 -0.88 2.87 -2.39
CA SER A 101 -1.26 4.27 -2.48
C SER A 101 -1.17 4.98 -1.13
N GLY A 102 -0.85 6.27 -1.18
CA GLY A 102 -0.78 7.12 0.01
C GLY A 102 0.53 7.00 0.79
N VAL A 103 1.55 6.38 0.21
CA VAL A 103 2.85 6.19 0.87
C VAL A 103 3.50 7.55 1.11
N ALA A 104 3.68 7.89 2.39
CA ALA A 104 4.25 9.16 2.80
C ALA A 104 5.16 8.98 4.02
N VAL A 105 6.41 9.42 3.92
CA VAL A 105 7.37 9.37 5.02
C VAL A 105 7.93 10.76 5.27
N ASN A 106 8.13 11.12 6.54
CA ASN A 106 8.82 12.32 6.92
C ASN A 106 10.26 11.98 7.31
N THR A 107 11.22 12.73 6.77
CA THR A 107 12.65 12.55 7.05
C THR A 107 13.21 13.83 7.67
N LEU A 108 14.43 13.76 8.20
CA LEU A 108 15.17 14.95 8.67
C LEU A 108 15.42 15.99 7.57
N LEU A 109 15.42 15.56 6.31
CA LEU A 109 15.64 16.41 5.13
C LEU A 109 14.32 16.94 4.54
N GLY A 110 13.18 16.59 5.14
CA GLY A 110 11.84 16.98 4.71
C GLY A 110 10.92 15.81 4.39
N ALA A 111 9.68 16.13 4.06
CA ALA A 111 8.64 15.16 3.73
C ALA A 111 8.84 14.54 2.33
N CYS A 112 8.46 13.28 2.21
CA CYS A 112 8.39 12.50 0.98
C CYS A 112 6.98 11.90 0.85
N GLY A 113 6.33 12.07 -0.29
CA GLY A 113 4.94 11.65 -0.52
C GLY A 113 3.89 12.70 -0.09
N PRO A 114 2.59 12.36 -0.15
CA PRO A 114 2.03 11.06 -0.50
C PRO A 114 2.18 10.71 -1.98
N SER A 115 2.46 9.44 -2.29
CA SER A 115 2.50 8.94 -3.67
C SER A 115 2.03 7.50 -3.76
N THR A 116 1.66 7.09 -4.97
CA THR A 116 1.38 5.68 -5.28
C THR A 116 2.65 5.04 -5.81
N ILE A 117 3.03 3.91 -5.22
CA ILE A 117 4.18 3.12 -5.61
C ILE A 117 3.72 1.76 -6.13
N ALA A 118 4.46 1.21 -7.09
CA ALA A 118 4.33 -0.15 -7.54
C ALA A 118 5.39 -1.02 -6.86
N ALA A 119 5.03 -2.24 -6.50
CA ALA A 119 5.95 -3.23 -6.00
C ALA A 119 5.77 -4.55 -6.76
N SER A 120 6.87 -5.29 -6.90
CA SER A 120 6.84 -6.65 -7.40
C SER A 120 6.64 -7.64 -6.25
N ILE A 121 6.04 -8.77 -6.57
CA ILE A 121 5.88 -9.89 -5.65
C ILE A 121 6.67 -11.07 -6.17
N ALA A 122 7.43 -11.71 -5.31
CA ALA A 122 8.13 -12.95 -5.60
C ALA A 122 7.87 -13.96 -4.49
N GLU A 123 7.30 -15.10 -4.88
CA GLU A 123 7.00 -16.22 -4.01
C GLU A 123 8.07 -17.30 -4.15
N ASN A 124 8.58 -17.79 -3.02
CA ASN A 124 9.45 -18.94 -2.94
C ASN A 124 8.71 -20.06 -2.20
N THR A 125 8.13 -20.99 -2.96
CA THR A 125 7.34 -22.11 -2.41
C THR A 125 8.20 -23.13 -1.66
N THR A 126 9.49 -23.24 -1.99
CA THR A 126 10.44 -24.14 -1.32
C THR A 126 10.80 -23.65 0.08
N LEU A 127 11.06 -22.34 0.21
CA LEU A 127 11.42 -21.71 1.49
C LEU A 127 10.19 -21.20 2.26
N LYS A 128 8.99 -21.26 1.66
CA LYS A 128 7.75 -20.66 2.17
C LYS A 128 7.97 -19.19 2.53
N GLU A 129 8.44 -18.43 1.55
CA GLU A 129 8.73 -17.00 1.71
C GLU A 129 8.07 -16.19 0.59
N THR A 130 7.49 -15.03 0.95
CA THR A 130 6.96 -14.08 -0.03
C THR A 130 7.69 -12.77 0.17
N THR A 131 8.26 -12.25 -0.91
CA THR A 131 9.06 -11.03 -0.90
C THR A 131 8.41 -9.98 -1.79
N ILE A 132 8.43 -8.74 -1.30
CA ILE A 132 7.91 -7.56 -1.97
C ILE A 132 9.10 -6.70 -2.37
N GLY A 133 9.31 -6.55 -3.67
CA GLY A 133 10.40 -5.77 -4.26
C GLY A 133 9.95 -4.36 -4.62
N LEU A 134 10.69 -3.37 -4.15
CA LEU A 134 10.55 -1.96 -4.51
C LEU A 134 11.78 -1.55 -5.33
N THR A 135 11.55 -1.06 -6.54
CA THR A 135 12.63 -0.66 -7.44
C THR A 135 12.43 0.78 -7.87
N ASN A 136 13.26 1.69 -7.37
CA ASN A 136 13.30 3.11 -7.74
C ASN A 136 11.94 3.80 -7.74
N GLN A 137 11.14 3.55 -6.71
CA GLN A 137 9.80 4.13 -6.58
C GLN A 137 9.89 5.60 -6.18
N ALA A 138 9.51 6.47 -7.11
CA ALA A 138 9.52 7.91 -6.88
C ALA A 138 8.37 8.32 -5.95
N LEU A 139 8.71 9.12 -4.94
CA LEU A 139 7.79 9.78 -4.04
C LEU A 139 7.84 11.29 -4.31
N SER A 140 6.70 11.97 -4.13
CA SER A 140 6.62 13.42 -4.14
C SER A 140 7.63 14.03 -3.16
N GLY A 141 8.16 15.22 -3.46
CA GLY A 141 9.23 15.81 -2.65
C GLY A 141 10.64 15.33 -3.01
N GLY A 142 10.81 14.67 -4.17
CA GLY A 142 12.11 14.32 -4.74
C GLY A 142 12.81 13.18 -4.00
N CYS A 143 12.03 12.24 -3.46
CA CYS A 143 12.56 11.07 -2.79
C CYS A 143 12.32 9.82 -3.64
N THR A 144 13.18 8.83 -3.50
CA THR A 144 13.07 7.55 -4.19
C THR A 144 13.24 6.43 -3.17
N VAL A 145 12.39 5.40 -3.24
CA VAL A 145 12.46 4.23 -2.37
C VAL A 145 12.78 3.00 -3.21
N SER A 146 13.75 2.23 -2.74
CA SER A 146 14.06 0.89 -3.24
C SER A 146 14.19 -0.06 -2.05
N GLY A 147 14.03 -1.36 -2.24
CA GLY A 147 14.19 -2.32 -1.16
C GLY A 147 13.48 -3.64 -1.40
N THR A 148 13.70 -4.57 -0.48
CA THR A 148 13.02 -5.86 -0.48
C THR A 148 12.49 -6.13 0.91
N LEU A 149 11.21 -6.46 1.00
CA LEU A 149 10.51 -6.74 2.24
C LEU A 149 9.98 -8.17 2.21
N THR A 150 10.25 -8.97 3.23
CA THR A 150 9.68 -10.30 3.38
C THR A 150 8.38 -10.21 4.19
N THR A 151 7.32 -10.87 3.73
CA THR A 151 6.05 -10.93 4.46
C THR A 151 6.05 -12.04 5.50
N THR A 152 5.34 -11.81 6.60
CA THR A 152 5.07 -12.82 7.62
C THR A 152 3.61 -12.67 8.06
N PRO A 153 2.77 -13.72 7.94
CA PRO A 153 3.09 -15.06 7.44
C PRO A 153 3.44 -15.08 5.93
N TYR A 154 3.93 -16.22 5.45
CA TYR A 154 4.07 -16.53 4.02
C TYR A 154 2.71 -16.38 3.34
N LEU A 155 2.67 -15.67 2.22
CA LEU A 155 1.46 -15.45 1.42
C LEU A 155 1.57 -16.22 0.11
N THR A 156 0.55 -17.02 -0.18
CA THR A 156 0.36 -17.65 -1.48
C THR A 156 -0.62 -16.85 -2.31
N ILE A 157 -0.27 -16.58 -3.57
CA ILE A 157 -1.06 -15.75 -4.48
C ILE A 157 -1.44 -16.58 -5.71
N HIS A 158 -2.74 -16.66 -6.00
CA HIS A 158 -3.28 -17.42 -7.13
C HIS A 158 -4.13 -16.54 -8.05
#